data_AF-A0A453F7N4-F1
#
_entry.id   AF-A0A453F7N4-F1
#
_cell.length_a   1.000
_cell.length_b   1.000
_cell.length_c   1.000
_cell.angle_alpha   90.00
_cell.angle_beta   90.00
_cell.angle_gamma   90.00
#
_symmetry.space_group_name_H-M   'P 1'
#
loop_
_entity.id
_entity.type
_entity.pdbx_description
1 polymer ?
#
loop_
_entity_poly.entity_id
_entity_poly.type
_entity_poly.pdbx_seq_one_letter_code
_entity_poly.pdbx_strand_id
1 'polypeptide(L)'
;MVAIENQSQAQRPAEPARIPKEARRLLHDLAAAWPNVADCRALEVVPLKGAMTNEVYQVRWLTAPAGGEAGAGAGALKEREVRKVLVRIYGDGVDLFFDREDELRTFECMSRHGQGPRLLGRFPNGRVEEFIHARTLSAPDMRDPEISALVATKLREFHNLDMPGPKHVLLWDRLK
;
A
#
# COMPACT_ATOMS: atom_id res chain seq x y z
N MET A 1 18.03 38.41 29.78
CA MET A 1 16.61 38.20 29.44
C MET A 1 16.45 38.61 27.98
N VAL A 2 16.57 37.66 27.06
CA VAL A 2 16.42 37.89 25.61
C VAL A 2 15.35 36.92 25.14
N ALA A 3 14.20 37.47 24.79
CA ALA A 3 13.08 36.72 24.21
C ALA A 3 13.47 36.31 22.80
N ILE A 4 13.48 35.01 22.52
CA ILE A 4 13.56 34.47 21.17
C ILE A 4 12.13 34.16 20.75
N GLU A 5 11.59 34.99 19.88
CA GLU A 5 10.26 34.83 19.28
C GLU A 5 10.21 33.53 18.48
N ASN A 6 9.37 32.61 18.94
CA ASN A 6 9.10 31.35 18.28
C ASN A 6 8.13 31.62 17.11
N GLN A 7 8.66 31.78 15.90
CA GLN A 7 7.83 31.90 14.71
C GLN A 7 7.15 30.56 14.43
N SER A 8 5.88 30.50 14.82
CA SER A 8 4.91 29.47 14.46
C SER A 8 4.86 29.33 12.94
N GLN A 9 5.46 28.27 12.40
CA GLN A 9 5.27 27.89 11.01
C GLN A 9 3.82 27.43 10.85
N ALA A 10 3.00 28.33 10.29
CA ALA A 10 1.66 28.02 9.86
C ALA A 10 1.69 26.83 8.88
N GLN A 11 1.07 25.72 9.27
CA GLN A 11 0.88 24.56 8.41
C GLN A 11 0.07 25.00 7.19
N ARG A 12 0.68 24.92 6.00
CA ARG A 12 -0.03 25.08 4.73
C ARG A 12 -1.17 24.05 4.69
N PRO A 13 -2.38 24.42 4.25
CA PRO A 13 -3.44 23.45 4.02
C PRO A 13 -2.94 22.41 3.02
N ALA A 14 -3.08 21.12 3.37
CA ALA A 14 -2.66 20.02 2.50
C ALA A 14 -3.38 20.15 1.16
N GLU A 15 -2.62 20.30 0.06
CA GLU A 15 -3.19 20.22 -1.28
C GLU A 15 -3.96 18.90 -1.42
N PRO A 16 -5.10 18.90 -2.13
CA PRO A 16 -5.89 17.68 -2.31
C PRO A 16 -5.01 16.60 -2.96
N ALA A 17 -4.91 15.45 -2.28
CA ALA A 17 -4.21 14.24 -2.72
C ALA A 17 -4.38 14.02 -4.24
N ARG A 18 -3.31 14.25 -5.01
CA ARG A 18 -3.41 14.26 -6.48
C ARG A 18 -2.84 12.96 -7.05
N ILE A 19 -3.72 11.97 -7.24
CA ILE A 19 -3.36 10.77 -8.00
C ILE A 19 -3.10 11.16 -9.47
N PRO A 20 -1.95 10.76 -10.06
CA PRO A 20 -1.62 11.00 -11.47
C PRO A 20 -2.67 10.44 -12.43
N LYS A 21 -2.76 11.01 -13.64
CA LYS A 21 -3.78 10.62 -14.63
C LYS A 21 -3.66 9.14 -15.03
N GLU A 22 -2.43 8.66 -15.14
CA GLU A 22 -2.07 7.29 -15.49
C GLU A 22 -2.55 6.32 -14.42
N ALA A 23 -2.32 6.66 -13.14
CA ALA A 23 -2.82 5.89 -12.02
C ALA A 23 -4.35 5.90 -11.95
N ARG A 24 -4.99 7.05 -12.20
CA ARG A 24 -6.46 7.15 -12.24
C ARG A 24 -7.07 6.29 -13.35
N ARG A 25 -6.45 6.24 -14.53
CA ARG A 25 -6.88 5.37 -15.64
C ARG A 25 -6.79 3.89 -15.23
N LEU A 26 -5.65 3.48 -14.67
CA LEU A 26 -5.46 2.11 -14.21
C LEU A 26 -6.48 1.72 -13.12
N LEU A 27 -6.74 2.60 -12.15
CA LEU A 27 -7.73 2.37 -11.10
C LEU A 27 -9.15 2.22 -11.66
N HIS A 28 -9.50 3.01 -12.67
CA HIS A 28 -10.77 2.88 -13.36
C HIS A 28 -10.89 1.53 -14.07
N ASP A 29 -9.86 1.12 -14.81
CA ASP A 29 -9.85 -0.14 -15.55
C ASP A 29 -9.93 -1.35 -14.60
N LEU A 30 -9.22 -1.31 -13.47
CA LEU A 30 -9.32 -2.31 -12.40
C LEU A 30 -10.73 -2.38 -11.81
N ALA A 31 -11.31 -1.23 -11.46
CA ALA A 31 -12.64 -1.16 -10.86
C ALA A 31 -13.74 -1.61 -11.83
N ALA A 32 -13.61 -1.28 -13.12
CA ALA A 32 -14.52 -1.71 -14.18
C ALA A 32 -14.48 -3.22 -14.44
N ALA A 33 -13.35 -3.88 -14.17
CA ALA A 33 -13.21 -5.33 -14.29
C ALA A 33 -13.80 -6.10 -13.09
N TRP A 34 -14.07 -5.44 -11.95
CA TRP A 34 -14.62 -6.10 -10.77
C TRP A 34 -16.16 -6.16 -10.80
N PRO A 35 -16.76 -7.34 -10.58
CA PRO A 35 -18.20 -7.53 -10.74
C PRO A 35 -19.03 -6.85 -9.66
N ASN A 36 -18.42 -6.46 -8.54
CA ASN A 36 -19.12 -5.94 -7.36
C ASN A 36 -18.84 -4.47 -7.06
N VAL A 37 -18.21 -3.70 -7.96
CA VAL A 37 -18.07 -2.24 -7.78
C VAL A 37 -19.34 -1.55 -8.28
N ALA A 38 -19.96 -0.71 -7.44
CA ALA A 38 -21.21 -0.04 -7.81
C ALA A 38 -21.01 1.04 -8.89
N ASP A 39 -19.94 1.84 -8.77
CA ASP A 39 -19.52 2.84 -9.75
C ASP A 39 -17.98 2.90 -9.78
N CYS A 40 -17.39 2.53 -10.90
CA CYS A 40 -15.93 2.53 -11.08
C CYS A 40 -15.30 3.92 -11.02
N ARG A 41 -16.08 4.99 -11.25
CA ARG A 41 -15.63 6.39 -11.22
C ARG A 41 -15.73 7.02 -9.84
N ALA A 42 -16.61 6.51 -8.97
CA ALA A 42 -16.83 6.97 -7.60
C ALA A 42 -15.76 6.43 -6.64
N LEU A 43 -14.49 6.70 -6.94
CA LEU A 43 -13.35 6.34 -6.09
C LEU A 43 -13.11 7.41 -5.02
N GLU A 44 -12.91 6.97 -3.78
CA GLU A 44 -12.42 7.82 -2.70
C GLU A 44 -10.93 7.57 -2.48
N VAL A 45 -10.17 8.65 -2.32
CA VAL A 45 -8.72 8.63 -2.11
C VAL A 45 -8.41 9.13 -0.69
N VAL A 46 -7.71 8.32 0.08
CA VAL A 46 -7.29 8.64 1.45
C VAL A 46 -5.76 8.58 1.53
N PRO A 47 -5.06 9.70 1.79
CA PRO A 47 -3.61 9.67 1.99
C PRO A 47 -3.25 8.91 3.27
N LEU A 48 -2.26 8.01 3.18
CA LEU A 48 -1.70 7.31 4.34
C LEU A 48 -0.43 8.03 4.79
N LYS A 49 -0.44 8.52 6.03
CA LYS A 49 0.72 9.18 6.65
C LYS A 49 1.72 8.13 7.15
N GLY A 50 3.01 8.51 7.21
CA GLY A 50 4.07 7.69 7.80
C GLY A 50 4.99 6.96 6.81
N ALA A 51 4.78 7.14 5.50
CA ALA A 51 5.76 6.72 4.51
C ALA A 51 6.89 7.76 4.41
N MET A 52 8.15 7.33 4.61
CA MET A 52 9.30 8.24 4.60
C MET A 52 9.85 8.53 3.21
N THR A 53 9.60 7.66 2.24
CA THR A 53 10.22 7.71 0.90
C THR A 53 9.22 7.78 -0.26
N ASN A 54 7.94 7.52 0.00
CA ASN A 54 6.91 7.35 -1.01
C ASN A 54 5.64 8.07 -0.59
N GLU A 55 4.85 8.53 -1.56
CA GLU A 55 3.46 8.90 -1.28
C GLU A 55 2.58 7.66 -1.40
N VAL A 56 1.79 7.40 -0.37
CA VAL A 56 0.93 6.21 -0.30
C VAL A 56 -0.51 6.64 -0.10
N TYR A 57 -1.40 6.13 -0.94
CA TYR A 57 -2.82 6.41 -0.91
C TYR A 57 -3.60 5.10 -0.80
N GLN A 58 -4.59 5.07 0.09
CA GLN A 58 -5.64 4.06 0.05
C GLN A 58 -6.74 4.56 -0.89
N VAL A 59 -7.08 3.76 -1.90
CA VAL A 59 -8.20 4.05 -2.80
C VAL A 59 -9.31 3.05 -2.53
N ARG A 60 -10.55 3.55 -2.46
CA ARG A 60 -11.70 2.73 -2.10
C ARG A 60 -12.95 3.01 -2.94
N TRP A 61 -13.73 1.96 -3.17
CA TRP A 61 -15.03 2.01 -3.86
C TRP A 61 -16.11 1.33 -3.02
N LEU A 62 -17.32 1.86 -3.08
CA LEU A 62 -18.50 1.17 -2.56
C LEU A 62 -18.81 -0.04 -3.44
N THR A 63 -19.09 -1.18 -2.82
CA THR A 63 -19.61 -2.32 -3.55
C THR A 63 -21.12 -2.23 -3.73
N ALA A 64 -21.62 -2.86 -4.79
CA ALA A 64 -23.04 -3.11 -4.93
C ALA A 64 -23.52 -3.96 -3.73
N PRO A 65 -24.75 -3.74 -3.23
CA PRO A 65 -25.32 -4.62 -2.22
C PRO A 65 -25.37 -6.05 -2.77
N ALA A 66 -24.77 -6.99 -2.04
CA ALA A 66 -24.81 -8.39 -2.42
C ALA A 66 -26.27 -8.89 -2.38
N GLY A 67 -26.85 -9.17 -3.56
CA GLY A 67 -28.07 -9.96 -3.77
C GLY A 67 -29.32 -9.55 -2.95
N GLY A 68 -30.33 -9.01 -3.62
CA GLY A 68 -31.57 -8.58 -3.00
C GLY A 68 -32.37 -9.73 -2.37
N GLU A 69 -32.64 -9.60 -1.08
CA GLU A 69 -33.99 -9.79 -0.54
C GLU A 69 -34.23 -8.62 0.42
N ALA A 70 -35.24 -7.81 0.10
CA ALA A 70 -35.84 -6.88 1.04
C ALA A 70 -36.65 -7.70 2.08
N GLY A 71 -35.95 -8.51 2.87
CA GLY A 71 -36.49 -9.08 4.09
C GLY A 71 -36.44 -8.01 5.15
N ALA A 72 -37.60 -7.41 5.44
CA ALA A 72 -37.79 -6.47 6.54
C ALA A 72 -37.40 -7.14 7.87
N GLY A 73 -36.17 -6.88 8.31
CA GLY A 73 -35.65 -7.31 9.60
C GLY A 73 -34.66 -6.27 10.09
N ALA A 74 -35.09 -5.46 11.06
CA ALA A 74 -34.24 -4.51 11.75
C ALA A 74 -33.09 -5.25 12.44
N GLY A 75 -31.87 -5.12 11.91
CA GLY A 75 -30.69 -5.76 12.48
C GLY A 75 -29.41 -5.35 11.76
N ALA A 76 -28.75 -4.34 12.31
CA ALA A 76 -27.42 -3.82 11.96
C ALA A 76 -27.22 -3.35 10.51
N LEU A 77 -26.86 -2.07 10.37
CA LEU A 77 -26.20 -1.52 9.18
C LEU A 77 -24.98 -2.39 8.87
N LYS A 78 -25.13 -3.39 8.01
CA LYS A 78 -23.99 -4.11 7.44
C LYS A 78 -23.22 -3.02 6.70
N GLU A 79 -22.06 -2.62 7.24
CA GLU A 79 -21.17 -1.67 6.58
C GLU A 79 -21.06 -2.11 5.12
N ARG A 80 -21.47 -1.24 4.19
CA ARG A 80 -21.37 -1.55 2.76
C ARG A 80 -19.95 -2.02 2.52
N GLU A 81 -19.80 -3.21 1.94
CA GLU A 81 -18.48 -3.75 1.68
C GLU A 81 -17.73 -2.75 0.77
N VAL A 82 -16.45 -2.57 1.07
CA VAL A 82 -15.62 -1.56 0.41
C VAL A 82 -14.46 -2.27 -0.25
N ARG A 83 -14.38 -2.20 -1.59
CA ARG A 83 -13.18 -2.62 -2.31
C ARG A 83 -12.09 -1.61 -2.06
N LYS A 84 -10.90 -2.07 -1.66
CA LYS A 84 -9.76 -1.22 -1.34
C LYS A 84 -8.53 -1.68 -2.11
N VAL A 85 -7.72 -0.71 -2.53
CA VAL A 85 -6.36 -0.92 -3.06
C VAL A 85 -5.41 0.11 -2.47
N LEU A 86 -4.12 -0.16 -2.58
CA LEU A 86 -3.06 0.77 -2.26
C LEU A 86 -2.47 1.35 -3.55
N VAL A 87 -2.31 2.66 -3.62
CA VAL A 87 -1.53 3.34 -4.67
C VAL A 87 -0.26 3.83 -4.03
N ARG A 88 0.87 3.37 -4.56
CA ARG A 88 2.20 3.84 -4.16
C ARG A 88 2.79 4.66 -5.29
N ILE A 89 3.12 5.90 -5.00
CA ILE A 89 3.81 6.81 -5.91
C ILE A 89 5.23 6.99 -5.40
N TYR A 90 6.20 6.76 -6.27
CA TYR A 90 7.61 6.99 -5.96
C TYR A 90 7.89 8.49 -6.01
N GLY A 91 8.57 9.03 -5.00
CA GLY A 91 8.94 10.45 -4.97
C GLY A 91 10.02 10.80 -5.99
N ASP A 92 10.21 12.10 -6.24
CA ASP A 92 11.33 12.57 -7.06
C ASP A 92 12.66 12.39 -6.31
N GLY A 93 13.68 11.81 -6.97
CA GLY A 93 15.04 11.68 -6.44
C GLY A 93 15.36 10.40 -5.65
N VAL A 94 14.39 9.50 -5.40
CA VAL A 94 14.69 8.18 -4.80
C VAL A 94 15.51 7.25 -5.70
N ASP A 95 15.52 7.55 -7.00
CA ASP A 95 16.24 6.77 -8.04
C ASP A 95 17.76 6.88 -7.90
N LEU A 96 18.23 7.92 -7.18
CA LEU A 96 19.64 8.05 -6.83
C LEU A 96 20.11 6.99 -5.83
N PHE A 97 19.18 6.40 -5.06
CA PHE A 97 19.48 5.43 -4.01
C PHE A 97 19.05 4.00 -4.36
N PHE A 98 18.00 3.86 -5.19
CA PHE A 98 17.40 2.58 -5.53
C PHE A 98 17.10 2.50 -7.03
N ASP A 99 17.53 1.42 -7.69
CA ASP A 99 17.10 1.11 -9.04
C ASP A 99 15.63 0.66 -9.02
N ARG A 100 14.77 1.46 -9.67
CA ARG A 100 13.31 1.22 -9.71
C ARG A 100 12.97 -0.12 -10.37
N GLU A 101 13.71 -0.51 -11.40
CA GLU A 101 13.46 -1.75 -12.13
C GLU A 101 13.83 -2.96 -11.26
N ASP A 102 14.92 -2.87 -10.50
CA ASP A 102 15.28 -3.90 -9.50
C ASP A 102 14.25 -4.01 -8.39
N GLU A 103 13.80 -2.88 -7.82
CA GLU A 103 12.77 -2.89 -6.78
C GLU A 103 11.48 -3.52 -7.30
N LEU A 104 11.08 -3.17 -8.52
CA LEU A 104 9.86 -3.66 -9.14
C LEU A 104 9.93 -5.14 -9.49
N ARG A 105 11.07 -5.61 -10.02
CA ARG A 105 11.32 -7.06 -10.26
C ARG A 105 11.26 -7.85 -8.96
N THR A 106 11.88 -7.32 -7.90
CA THR A 106 11.88 -7.91 -6.57
C THR A 106 10.44 -8.00 -6.03
N PHE A 107 9.71 -6.88 -6.06
CA PHE A 107 8.32 -6.82 -5.59
C PHE A 107 7.41 -7.78 -6.35
N GLU A 108 7.52 -7.84 -7.68
CA GLU A 108 6.71 -8.74 -8.49
C GLU A 108 7.03 -10.21 -8.21
N CYS A 109 8.30 -10.56 -8.04
CA CYS A 109 8.69 -11.92 -7.68
C CYS A 109 8.12 -12.31 -6.31
N MET A 110 8.24 -11.44 -5.31
CA MET A 110 7.65 -11.66 -3.98
C MET A 110 6.13 -11.82 -4.05
N SER A 111 5.45 -10.94 -4.78
CA SER A 111 4.00 -11.00 -5.01
C SER A 111 3.56 -12.32 -5.64
N ARG A 112 4.31 -12.85 -6.63
CA ARG A 112 4.01 -14.14 -7.28
C ARG A 112 4.19 -15.32 -6.34
N HIS A 113 5.15 -15.25 -5.42
CA HIS A 113 5.35 -16.25 -4.37
C HIS A 113 4.34 -16.13 -3.21
N GLY A 114 3.38 -15.19 -3.29
CA GLY A 114 2.41 -14.95 -2.23
C GLY A 114 3.01 -14.30 -0.98
N GLN A 115 4.23 -13.75 -1.09
CA GLN A 115 4.94 -13.09 0.00
C GLN A 115 4.77 -11.57 -0.11
N GLY A 116 3.70 -11.06 0.50
CA GLY A 116 3.33 -9.64 0.46
C GLY A 116 2.09 -9.36 -0.39
N PRO A 117 1.73 -8.08 -0.58
CA PRO A 117 0.55 -7.70 -1.34
C PRO A 117 0.68 -8.03 -2.82
N ARG A 118 -0.43 -8.39 -3.47
CA ARG A 118 -0.42 -8.61 -4.92
C ARG A 118 -0.18 -7.31 -5.70
N LEU A 119 0.65 -7.38 -6.74
CA LEU A 119 0.75 -6.31 -7.73
C LEU A 119 -0.49 -6.33 -8.64
N LEU A 120 -1.30 -5.27 -8.61
CA LEU A 120 -2.51 -5.16 -9.43
C LEU A 120 -2.25 -4.39 -10.73
N GLY A 121 -1.25 -3.51 -10.75
CA GLY A 121 -0.84 -2.82 -11.96
C GLY A 121 0.28 -1.81 -11.76
N ARG A 122 0.83 -1.31 -12.86
CA ARG A 122 1.97 -0.39 -12.91
C ARG A 122 1.61 0.86 -13.71
N PHE A 123 2.21 1.98 -13.33
CA PHE A 123 2.22 3.22 -14.10
C PHE A 123 3.60 3.88 -13.97
N PRO A 124 3.97 4.85 -14.83
CA PRO A 124 5.35 5.33 -14.92
C PRO A 124 6.00 5.76 -13.59
N ASN A 125 5.19 6.27 -12.64
CA ASN A 125 5.68 6.80 -11.37
C ASN A 125 5.18 5.99 -10.15
N GLY A 126 4.78 4.74 -10.33
CA GLY A 126 4.24 3.98 -9.21
C GLY A 126 3.56 2.67 -9.55
N ARG A 127 2.88 2.13 -8.55
CA ARG A 127 2.16 0.85 -8.64
C ARG A 127 0.86 0.86 -7.85
N VAL A 128 -0.06 0.01 -8.29
CA VAL A 128 -1.29 -0.31 -7.55
C VAL A 128 -1.11 -1.70 -6.95
N GLU A 129 -1.28 -1.79 -5.64
CA GLU A 129 -1.09 -3.00 -4.83
C GLU A 129 -2.43 -3.41 -4.19
N GLU A 130 -2.56 -4.69 -3.88
CA GLU A 130 -3.63 -5.19 -3.03
C GLU A 130 -3.61 -4.52 -1.65
N PHE A 131 -4.80 -4.16 -1.15
CA PHE A 131 -4.94 -3.71 0.22
C PHE A 131 -5.05 -4.90 1.17
N ILE A 132 -4.06 -5.04 2.07
CA ILE A 132 -4.08 -6.08 3.10
C ILE A 132 -4.94 -5.59 4.28
N HIS A 133 -6.01 -6.32 4.59
CA HIS A 133 -6.87 -6.06 5.73
C HIS A 133 -6.26 -6.65 7.00
N ALA A 134 -5.24 -5.98 7.55
CA ALA A 134 -4.55 -6.40 8.75
C ALA A 134 -4.23 -5.22 9.67
N ARG A 135 -3.90 -5.52 10.94
CA ARG A 135 -3.25 -4.56 11.85
C ARG A 135 -1.75 -4.84 11.87
N THR A 136 -0.95 -3.79 11.98
CA THR A 136 0.49 -3.93 12.25
C THR A 136 0.70 -4.46 13.67
N LEU A 137 1.72 -5.32 13.84
CA LEU A 137 2.18 -5.75 15.16
C LEU A 137 2.79 -4.56 15.91
N SER A 138 2.40 -4.39 17.16
CA SER A 138 2.96 -3.42 18.09
C SER A 138 4.19 -3.99 18.80
N ALA A 139 4.96 -3.13 19.47
CA ALA A 139 6.12 -3.59 20.22
C ALA A 139 5.78 -4.63 21.32
N PRO A 140 4.63 -4.53 22.03
CA PRO A 140 4.16 -5.61 22.90
C PRO A 140 3.86 -6.92 22.16
N ASP A 141 3.18 -6.88 21.01
CA ASP A 141 2.89 -8.09 20.23
C ASP A 141 4.17 -8.84 19.83
N MET A 142 5.22 -8.11 19.49
CA MET A 142 6.52 -8.70 19.11
C MET A 142 7.24 -9.42 20.26
N ARG A 143 6.86 -9.16 21.52
CA ARG A 143 7.43 -9.84 22.70
C ARG A 143 6.66 -11.12 23.07
N ASP A 144 5.50 -11.33 22.48
CA ASP A 144 4.74 -12.55 22.67
C ASP A 144 5.50 -13.75 22.03
N PRO A 145 5.79 -14.82 22.78
CA PRO A 145 6.56 -15.94 22.27
C PRO A 145 5.89 -16.67 21.09
N GLU A 146 4.56 -16.76 21.06
CA GLU A 146 3.83 -17.42 19.98
C GLU A 146 3.89 -16.59 18.69
N ILE A 147 3.65 -15.28 18.79
CA ILE A 147 3.80 -14.35 17.66
C ILE A 147 5.24 -14.35 17.16
N SER A 148 6.22 -14.32 18.05
CA SER A 148 7.64 -14.36 17.68
C SER A 148 8.00 -15.64 16.91
N ALA A 149 7.48 -16.80 17.33
CA ALA A 149 7.66 -18.06 16.61
C ALA A 149 7.03 -18.04 15.20
N LEU A 150 5.86 -17.40 15.05
CA LEU A 150 5.22 -17.20 13.74
C LEU A 150 6.05 -16.28 12.85
N VAL A 151 6.59 -15.18 13.38
CA VAL A 151 7.50 -14.28 12.66
C VAL A 151 8.75 -15.01 12.19
N ALA A 152 9.38 -15.81 13.06
CA ALA A 152 10.56 -16.61 12.69
C ALA A 152 10.26 -17.62 11.58
N THR A 153 9.09 -18.27 11.64
CA THR A 153 8.62 -19.19 10.60
C THR A 153 8.44 -18.48 9.27
N LYS A 154 7.79 -17.31 9.27
CA LYS A 154 7.58 -16.50 8.05
C LYS A 154 8.88 -15.94 7.48
N LEU A 155 9.83 -15.53 8.33
CA LEU A 155 11.16 -15.12 7.89
C LEU A 155 11.94 -16.26 7.25
N ARG A 156 11.83 -17.48 7.79
CA ARG A 156 12.44 -18.67 7.17
C ARG A 156 11.85 -18.94 5.77
N GLU A 157 10.53 -18.88 5.62
CA GLU A 157 9.87 -19.00 4.31
C GLU A 157 10.38 -17.91 3.35
N PHE A 158 10.45 -16.66 3.82
CA PHE A 158 10.93 -15.52 3.05
C PHE A 158 12.39 -15.67 2.59
N HIS A 159 13.30 -16.11 3.47
CA HIS A 159 14.70 -16.32 3.13
C HIS A 159 14.94 -17.46 2.13
N ASN A 160 13.98 -18.37 1.99
CA ASN A 160 14.07 -19.50 1.05
C ASN A 160 13.46 -19.18 -0.32
N LEU A 161 12.98 -17.95 -0.56
CA LEU A 161 12.47 -17.56 -1.87
C LEU A 161 13.57 -17.59 -2.92
N ASP A 162 13.28 -18.20 -4.06
CA ASP A 162 14.18 -18.13 -5.21
C ASP A 162 13.96 -16.79 -5.93
N MET A 163 14.79 -15.82 -5.56
CA MET A 163 14.71 -14.46 -6.07
C MET A 163 15.61 -14.26 -7.29
N PRO A 164 15.12 -13.60 -8.35
CA PRO A 164 15.94 -13.23 -9.48
C PRO A 164 16.93 -12.15 -9.08
N GLY A 165 18.09 -12.15 -9.74
CA GLY A 165 19.16 -11.19 -9.47
C GLY A 165 20.41 -11.87 -8.92
N PRO A 166 21.50 -11.12 -8.85
CA PRO A 166 22.78 -11.70 -8.50
C PRO A 166 22.86 -11.95 -6.98
N LYS A 167 23.32 -13.13 -6.58
CA LYS A 167 23.43 -13.55 -5.16
C LYS A 167 24.72 -13.05 -4.49
N HIS A 168 25.42 -12.07 -5.08
CA HIS A 168 26.61 -11.49 -4.48
C HIS A 168 26.23 -10.44 -3.44
N VAL A 169 27.02 -10.36 -2.35
CA VAL A 169 26.77 -9.43 -1.26
C VAL A 169 27.14 -8.01 -1.69
N LEU A 170 26.14 -7.17 -1.94
CA LEU A 170 26.30 -5.76 -2.34
C LEU A 170 26.56 -4.80 -1.17
N LEU A 171 26.43 -5.27 0.07
CA LEU A 171 26.49 -4.42 1.27
C LEU A 171 27.85 -3.68 1.38
N TRP A 172 28.94 -4.37 1.06
CA TRP A 172 30.31 -3.85 1.24
C TRP A 172 30.72 -2.85 0.16
N ASP A 173 30.17 -2.97 -1.04
CA ASP A 173 30.50 -2.08 -2.16
C ASP A 173 29.77 -0.75 -2.06
N ARG A 174 28.62 -0.70 -1.37
CA ARG A 174 27.84 0.53 -1.14
C ARG A 174 28.28 1.33 0.10
N LEU A 175 29.15 0.77 0.95
CA LEU A 175 29.63 1.40 2.20
C LEU A 175 30.99 2.12 2.04
N LYS A 176 31.55 2.14 0.83
CA LYS A 176 32.77 2.89 0.49
C LYS A 176 32.43 4.22 -0.16
#